data_AF-A0A349ES88-F1
#
_entry.id   AF-A0A349ES88-F1
#
_cell.length_a   1.000
_cell.length_b   1.000
_cell.length_c   1.000
_cell.angle_alpha   90.00
_cell.angle_beta   90.00
_cell.angle_gamma   90.00
#
_symmetry.space_group_name_H-M   'P 1'
#
loop_
_entity.id
_entity.type
_entity.pdbx_description
1 polymer ?
#
loop_
_entity_poly.entity_id
_entity_poly.type
_entity_poly.pdbx_seq_one_letter_code
_entity_poly.pdbx_strand_id
1 'polypeptide(L)'
;MGFRIKRPAMAAHVGLFLALLFAYASPGLSAQQQRLEPHDFRGHGLDCRSCHISVSVKQDGGLRKPVSEICGGCHRLPHQNHPVDMVPTLQVPPDLPLDKQGKLTCATCHDPHRPYLNPLTGNRTMYLRRDGPNRGLCLACHAR
;
A
#
# COMPACT_ATOMS: atom_id res chain seq x y z
N MET A 1 22.77 -21.86 -83.47
CA MET A 1 22.22 -20.67 -82.76
C MET A 1 21.74 -21.08 -81.38
N GLY A 2 22.46 -20.72 -80.31
CA GLY A 2 22.04 -20.95 -78.92
C GLY A 2 21.64 -19.62 -78.27
N PHE A 3 20.38 -19.49 -77.86
CA PHE A 3 19.86 -18.28 -77.24
C PHE A 3 20.23 -18.27 -75.75
N ARG A 4 21.20 -17.43 -75.37
CA ARG A 4 21.66 -17.26 -73.98
C ARG A 4 20.79 -16.21 -73.30
N ILE A 5 19.82 -16.64 -72.50
CA ILE A 5 18.97 -15.75 -71.70
C ILE A 5 19.80 -15.20 -70.53
N LYS A 6 20.03 -13.88 -70.52
CA LYS A 6 20.62 -13.16 -69.38
C LYS A 6 19.57 -13.09 -68.26
N ARG A 7 19.87 -13.64 -67.09
CA ARG A 7 19.09 -13.39 -65.87
C ARG A 7 19.42 -11.99 -65.34
N PRO A 8 18.46 -11.06 -65.17
CA PRO A 8 18.74 -9.85 -64.42
C PRO A 8 18.82 -10.20 -62.93
N ALA A 9 19.88 -9.71 -62.31
CA ALA A 9 19.99 -9.60 -60.86
C ALA A 9 19.03 -8.51 -60.36
N MET A 10 18.83 -8.51 -59.04
CA MET A 10 18.28 -7.42 -58.22
C MET A 10 16.76 -7.36 -58.12
N ALA A 11 16.24 -8.04 -57.09
CA ALA A 11 15.13 -7.52 -56.30
C ALA A 11 15.36 -7.87 -54.82
N ALA A 12 16.54 -7.50 -54.30
CA ALA A 12 16.89 -7.58 -52.88
C ALA A 12 16.24 -6.44 -52.07
N HIS A 13 14.97 -6.12 -52.34
CA HIS A 13 14.23 -5.06 -51.65
C HIS A 13 12.93 -5.52 -51.00
N VAL A 14 12.56 -6.81 -51.12
CA VAL A 14 11.35 -7.35 -50.47
C VAL A 14 11.63 -7.80 -49.02
N GLY A 15 12.90 -7.93 -48.63
CA GLY A 15 13.30 -8.44 -47.32
C GLY A 15 13.42 -7.43 -46.17
N LEU A 16 13.23 -6.11 -46.42
CA LEU A 16 13.48 -5.09 -45.38
C LEU A 16 12.21 -4.55 -44.70
N PHE A 17 11.01 -4.80 -45.25
CA PHE A 17 9.76 -4.32 -44.63
C PHE A 17 9.16 -5.24 -43.57
N LEU A 18 9.57 -6.51 -43.51
CA LEU A 18 9.10 -7.45 -42.48
C LEU A 18 9.92 -7.41 -41.17
N ALA A 19 11.07 -6.74 -41.15
CA ALA A 19 11.88 -6.57 -39.95
C ALA A 19 11.47 -5.35 -39.09
N LEU A 20 10.63 -4.45 -39.61
CA LEU A 20 10.21 -3.23 -38.89
C LEU A 20 8.86 -3.37 -38.14
N LEU A 21 8.15 -4.49 -38.27
CA LEU A 21 6.91 -4.74 -37.52
C LEU A 21 7.14 -5.45 -36.17
N PHE A 22 8.36 -5.92 -35.89
CA PHE A 22 8.71 -6.54 -34.61
C PHE A 22 9.39 -5.60 -33.61
N ALA A 23 9.58 -4.32 -33.95
CA ALA A 23 10.25 -3.35 -33.08
C ALA A 23 9.32 -2.55 -32.16
N TYR A 24 7.99 -2.75 -32.25
CA TYR A 24 7.00 -2.00 -31.45
C TYR A 24 6.17 -2.84 -30.50
N ALA A 25 6.55 -4.10 -30.26
CA ALA A 25 6.06 -4.83 -29.10
C ALA A 25 6.92 -4.43 -27.89
N SER A 26 6.66 -3.25 -27.31
CA SER A 26 7.16 -2.93 -25.98
C SER A 26 6.63 -4.01 -25.03
N PRO A 27 7.47 -4.95 -24.54
CA PRO A 27 6.99 -5.90 -23.55
C PRO A 27 6.57 -5.11 -22.32
N GLY A 28 5.37 -5.41 -21.83
CA GLY A 28 4.62 -4.54 -20.93
C GLY A 28 5.41 -4.09 -19.72
N LEU A 29 5.66 -2.79 -19.63
CA LEU A 29 5.94 -2.10 -18.37
C LEU A 29 4.68 -1.32 -17.98
N SER A 30 3.62 -1.97 -17.50
CA SER A 30 2.54 -1.22 -16.81
C SER A 30 1.56 -2.02 -15.93
N ALA A 31 1.96 -3.14 -15.31
CA ALA A 31 1.18 -3.72 -14.20
C ALA A 31 1.87 -3.57 -12.84
N GLN A 32 3.18 -3.31 -12.83
CA GLN A 32 3.99 -3.37 -11.61
C GLN A 32 4.39 -2.01 -11.04
N GLN A 33 4.25 -0.93 -11.81
CA GLN A 33 4.83 0.37 -11.45
C GLN A 33 4.17 1.03 -10.22
N GLN A 34 2.93 0.73 -9.81
CA GLN A 34 2.28 1.50 -8.73
C GLN A 34 1.33 0.72 -7.80
N ARG A 35 1.74 -0.45 -7.29
CA ARG A 35 1.38 -0.84 -5.91
C ARG A 35 2.48 -0.38 -4.96
N LEU A 36 2.85 0.90 -5.07
CA LEU A 36 3.70 1.51 -4.05
C LEU A 36 2.88 1.50 -2.77
N GLU A 37 3.41 0.79 -1.79
CA GLU A 37 2.84 0.73 -0.48
C GLU A 37 2.86 2.14 0.13
N PRO A 38 1.71 2.83 0.32
CA PRO A 38 1.74 4.23 0.74
C PRO A 38 2.33 4.43 2.14
N HIS A 39 2.52 3.34 2.90
CA HIS A 39 3.22 3.32 4.18
C HIS A 39 4.43 2.36 4.17
N ASP A 40 5.25 2.41 3.12
CA ASP A 40 6.60 1.85 3.17
C ASP A 40 7.50 2.71 4.08
N PHE A 41 7.38 2.52 5.40
CA PHE A 41 8.16 3.27 6.38
C PHE A 41 9.67 3.17 6.12
N ARG A 42 10.16 1.99 5.72
CA ARG A 42 11.59 1.78 5.44
C ARG A 42 12.02 2.49 4.17
N GLY A 43 11.20 2.45 3.12
CA GLY A 43 11.41 3.20 1.89
C GLY A 43 11.47 4.72 2.11
N HIS A 44 10.84 5.22 3.17
CA HIS A 44 10.92 6.61 3.62
C HIS A 44 12.02 6.89 4.66
N GLY A 45 12.96 5.95 4.88
CA GLY A 45 14.07 6.12 5.82
C GLY A 45 13.66 6.07 7.29
N LEU A 46 12.46 5.58 7.60
CA LEU A 46 11.97 5.37 8.96
C LEU A 46 12.27 3.94 9.40
N ASP A 47 12.58 3.79 10.69
CA ASP A 47 12.80 2.49 11.30
C ASP A 47 11.79 2.26 12.44
N CYS A 48 11.90 1.12 13.12
CA CYS A 48 11.04 0.81 14.26
C CYS A 48 11.15 1.87 15.37
N ARG A 49 12.33 2.50 15.51
CA ARG A 49 12.55 3.53 16.52
C ARG A 49 11.81 4.80 16.14
N SER A 50 11.54 5.09 14.86
CA SER A 50 10.69 6.23 14.43
C SER A 50 9.44 6.40 15.29
N CYS A 51 8.79 5.29 15.64
CA CYS A 51 7.61 5.27 16.50
C CYS A 51 7.93 4.85 17.94
N HIS A 52 8.89 3.94 18.16
CA HIS A 52 9.14 3.32 19.47
C HIS A 52 10.39 3.85 20.21
N ILE A 53 10.32 3.94 21.54
CA ILE A 53 11.49 4.31 22.37
C ILE A 53 12.51 3.18 22.38
N SER A 54 12.02 1.96 22.53
CA SER A 54 12.80 0.73 22.44
C SER A 54 12.07 -0.28 21.57
N VAL A 55 12.80 -1.20 20.95
CA VAL A 55 12.21 -2.19 20.04
C VAL A 55 12.54 -3.55 20.61
N SER A 56 11.51 -4.27 21.02
CA SER A 56 11.63 -5.65 21.46
C SER A 56 10.45 -6.45 20.95
N VAL A 57 10.68 -7.74 20.68
CA VAL A 57 9.65 -8.63 20.15
C VAL A 57 8.60 -9.02 21.21
N LYS A 58 8.91 -8.80 22.50
CA LYS A 58 8.13 -9.33 23.63
C LYS A 58 7.30 -8.28 24.39
N GLN A 59 7.56 -7.00 24.18
CA GLN A 59 6.94 -5.94 24.98
C GLN A 59 6.81 -4.64 24.16
N ASP A 60 5.72 -3.92 24.44
CA ASP A 60 5.53 -2.51 24.12
C ASP A 60 6.77 -1.77 24.64
N GLY A 61 7.67 -1.41 23.72
CA GLY A 61 8.91 -0.71 24.07
C GLY A 61 8.70 0.80 24.28
N GLY A 62 7.46 1.23 24.51
CA GLY A 62 7.02 2.62 24.57
C GLY A 62 6.90 3.25 23.19
N LEU A 63 6.00 4.22 23.05
CA LEU A 63 5.95 5.13 21.90
C LEU A 63 6.73 6.41 22.22
N ARG A 64 7.46 6.95 21.23
CA ARG A 64 8.27 8.17 21.41
C ARG A 64 7.42 9.42 21.63
N LYS A 65 6.20 9.41 21.13
CA LYS A 65 5.21 10.49 21.20
C LYS A 65 3.81 9.89 21.27
N PRO A 66 2.78 10.67 21.63
CA PRO A 66 1.39 10.28 21.42
C PRO A 66 1.14 9.80 19.98
N VAL A 67 0.27 8.80 19.82
CA VAL A 67 0.01 8.16 18.52
C VAL A 67 -0.35 9.18 17.44
N SER A 68 -1.23 10.14 17.76
CA SER A 68 -1.70 11.14 16.81
C SER A 68 -0.58 12.09 16.35
N GLU A 69 0.41 12.38 17.19
CA GLU A 69 1.58 13.17 16.80
C GLU A 69 2.53 12.39 15.87
N ILE A 70 2.68 11.07 16.09
CA ILE A 70 3.50 10.22 15.21
C ILE A 70 2.88 10.18 13.81
N CYS A 71 1.57 9.91 13.73
CA CYS A 71 0.85 9.85 12.45
C CYS A 71 0.78 11.22 11.77
N GLY A 72 0.55 12.27 12.56
CA GLY A 72 0.49 13.67 12.10
C GLY A 72 1.82 14.22 11.59
N GLY A 73 2.95 13.58 11.92
CA GLY A 73 4.27 13.94 11.41
C GLY A 73 4.42 13.76 9.89
N CYS A 74 3.65 12.85 9.29
CA CYS A 74 3.66 12.60 7.85
C CYS A 74 2.35 13.02 7.17
N HIS A 75 1.20 12.77 7.80
CA HIS A 75 -0.11 13.09 7.22
C HIS A 75 -0.67 14.37 7.82
N ARG A 76 -1.08 15.33 6.98
CA ARG A 76 -2.00 16.38 7.41
C ARG A 76 -3.40 15.78 7.45
N LEU A 77 -3.74 15.12 8.55
CA LEU A 77 -5.03 14.45 8.73
C LEU A 77 -6.11 15.52 8.94
N PRO A 78 -7.07 15.70 8.00
CA PRO A 78 -8.26 16.47 8.32
C PRO A 78 -9.03 15.68 9.37
N HIS A 79 -9.18 16.22 10.59
CA HIS A 79 -9.95 15.66 11.71
C HIS A 79 -11.46 15.48 11.42
N GLN A 80 -11.87 15.52 10.15
CA GLN A 80 -13.25 15.75 9.76
C GLN A 80 -14.12 14.49 9.76
N ASN A 81 -13.52 13.28 9.73
CA ASN A 81 -14.31 12.06 9.54
C ASN A 81 -14.29 11.07 10.71
N HIS A 82 -13.30 11.10 11.62
CA HIS A 82 -13.33 10.28 12.84
C HIS A 82 -12.55 10.97 13.97
N PRO A 83 -13.12 11.05 15.19
CA PRO A 83 -12.45 11.67 16.31
C PRO A 83 -11.37 10.74 16.88
N VAL A 84 -10.24 11.33 17.24
CA VAL A 84 -9.13 10.69 17.97
C VAL A 84 -8.75 11.56 19.15
N ASP A 85 -7.90 11.04 20.04
CA ASP A 85 -7.46 11.68 21.27
C ASP A 85 -8.60 11.99 22.27
N MET A 86 -9.72 11.30 22.13
CA MET A 86 -10.88 11.37 23.01
C MET A 86 -11.11 10.06 23.76
N VAL A 87 -11.62 10.15 24.98
CA VAL A 87 -12.12 8.98 25.71
C VAL A 87 -13.49 8.60 25.13
N PRO A 88 -13.67 7.38 24.61
CA PRO A 88 -14.96 6.95 24.07
C PRO A 88 -16.00 6.83 25.19
N THR A 89 -17.24 7.21 24.89
CA THR A 89 -18.38 7.02 25.81
C THR A 89 -19.09 5.68 25.59
N LEU A 90 -18.89 5.09 24.41
CA LEU A 90 -19.39 3.77 24.03
C LEU A 90 -18.41 2.66 24.44
N GLN A 91 -18.90 1.44 24.55
CA GLN A 91 -18.05 0.28 24.81
C GLN A 91 -17.21 -0.06 23.58
N VAL A 92 -15.89 -0.01 23.72
CA VAL A 92 -14.95 -0.35 22.65
C VAL A 92 -14.64 -1.84 22.72
N PRO A 93 -14.74 -2.58 21.59
CA PRO A 93 -14.38 -3.99 21.54
C PRO A 93 -12.93 -4.26 21.99
N PRO A 94 -12.65 -5.38 22.70
CA PRO A 94 -11.33 -5.64 23.27
C PRO A 94 -10.17 -5.73 22.27
N ASP A 95 -10.45 -6.06 21.00
CA ASP A 95 -9.45 -6.14 19.93
C ASP A 95 -9.11 -4.78 19.30
N LEU A 96 -9.82 -3.71 19.67
CA LEU A 96 -9.55 -2.33 19.28
C LEU A 96 -8.88 -1.60 20.46
N PRO A 97 -7.55 -1.43 20.45
CA PRO A 97 -6.83 -0.96 21.62
C PRO A 97 -7.06 0.54 21.85
N LEU A 98 -7.27 0.90 23.10
CA LEU A 98 -7.16 2.27 23.57
C LEU A 98 -5.71 2.55 23.99
N ASP A 99 -5.34 3.82 24.06
CA ASP A 99 -4.06 4.19 24.66
C ASP A 99 -4.06 3.97 26.19
N LYS A 100 -2.91 4.26 26.83
CA LYS A 100 -2.74 4.09 28.29
C LYS A 100 -3.65 5.00 29.12
N GLN A 101 -4.24 6.02 28.50
CA GLN A 101 -5.17 6.96 29.11
C GLN A 101 -6.63 6.61 28.78
N GLY A 102 -6.88 5.49 28.08
CA GLY A 102 -8.22 5.06 27.67
C GLY A 102 -8.78 5.84 26.49
N LYS A 103 -7.94 6.50 25.69
CA LYS A 103 -8.40 7.28 24.52
C LYS A 103 -8.38 6.45 23.25
N LEU A 104 -9.33 6.76 22.37
CA LEU A 104 -9.29 6.38 20.97
C LEU A 104 -8.13 7.11 20.30
N THR A 105 -7.31 6.39 19.56
CA THR A 105 -6.22 6.96 18.75
C THR A 105 -6.28 6.41 17.33
N CYS A 106 -5.40 6.91 16.45
CA CYS A 106 -5.26 6.33 15.11
C CYS A 106 -5.00 4.80 15.17
N ALA A 107 -4.23 4.35 16.17
CA ALA A 107 -3.85 2.95 16.36
C ALA A 107 -4.98 2.05 16.89
N THR A 108 -6.10 2.63 17.33
CA THR A 108 -7.31 1.88 17.67
C THR A 108 -7.91 1.25 16.44
N CYS A 109 -7.97 2.01 15.33
CA CYS A 109 -8.56 1.58 14.07
C CYS A 109 -7.53 1.07 13.07
N HIS A 110 -6.31 1.61 13.10
CA HIS A 110 -5.21 1.23 12.22
C HIS A 110 -4.12 0.44 12.94
N ASP A 111 -3.42 -0.41 12.21
CA ASP A 111 -2.30 -1.20 12.68
C ASP A 111 -1.16 -1.12 11.67
N PRO A 112 -0.17 -0.26 11.90
CA PRO A 112 0.95 -0.06 10.97
C PRO A 112 1.88 -1.28 10.88
N HIS A 113 1.70 -2.31 11.71
CA HIS A 113 2.48 -3.55 11.62
C HIS A 113 1.87 -4.60 10.69
N ARG A 114 0.62 -4.39 10.25
CA ARG A 114 -0.06 -5.33 9.34
C ARG A 114 0.32 -5.08 7.88
N PRO A 115 0.22 -6.10 7.01
CA PRO A 115 0.35 -5.88 5.59
C PRO A 115 -0.81 -5.03 5.07
N TYR A 116 -0.51 -4.13 4.13
CA TYR A 116 -1.52 -3.32 3.43
C TYR A 116 -2.42 -4.12 2.49
N LEU A 117 -1.93 -5.25 2.00
CA LEU A 117 -2.75 -6.18 1.23
C LEU A 117 -3.13 -7.33 2.13
N ASN A 118 -4.43 -7.62 2.19
CA ASN A 118 -4.92 -8.81 2.85
C ASN A 118 -4.38 -10.05 2.08
N PRO A 119 -3.65 -10.97 2.74
CA PRO A 119 -2.97 -12.06 2.04
C PRO A 119 -3.93 -13.10 1.44
N LEU A 120 -5.17 -13.15 1.90
CA LEU A 120 -6.18 -14.10 1.41
C LEU A 120 -6.99 -13.54 0.24
N THR A 121 -7.30 -12.24 0.27
CA THR A 121 -8.20 -11.59 -0.70
C THR A 121 -7.49 -10.67 -1.69
N GLY A 122 -6.25 -10.25 -1.40
CA GLY A 122 -5.51 -9.25 -2.19
C GLY A 122 -6.05 -7.82 -2.07
N ASN A 123 -7.08 -7.59 -1.26
CA ASN A 123 -7.68 -6.28 -1.07
C ASN A 123 -6.80 -5.36 -0.22
N ARG A 124 -6.89 -4.05 -0.48
CA ARG A 124 -6.24 -3.02 0.35
C ARG A 124 -6.93 -2.96 1.70
N THR A 125 -6.19 -3.19 2.78
CA THR A 125 -6.65 -3.12 4.17
C THR A 125 -6.70 -1.68 4.67
N MET A 126 -5.92 -0.78 4.05
CA MET A 126 -5.64 0.55 4.58
C MET A 126 -5.10 0.49 6.02
N TYR A 127 -4.43 -0.62 6.37
CA TYR A 127 -3.96 -0.94 7.72
C TYR A 127 -5.08 -1.06 8.75
N LEU A 128 -6.34 -1.22 8.36
CA LEU A 128 -7.44 -1.32 9.32
C LEU A 128 -7.33 -2.58 10.18
N ARG A 129 -7.77 -2.47 11.43
CA ARG A 129 -7.74 -3.60 12.37
C ARG A 129 -8.73 -4.70 12.02
N ARG A 130 -9.78 -4.35 11.26
CA ARG A 130 -10.79 -5.28 10.79
C ARG A 130 -11.01 -5.02 9.31
N ASP A 131 -10.63 -6.01 8.52
CA ASP A 131 -10.92 -6.03 7.09
C ASP A 131 -12.41 -6.34 6.87
N GLY A 132 -12.95 -5.87 5.75
CA GLY A 132 -14.26 -6.34 5.29
C GLY A 132 -15.11 -5.25 4.63
N PRO A 133 -16.09 -5.65 3.81
CA PRO A 133 -17.05 -4.72 3.21
C PRO A 133 -17.95 -4.08 4.28
N ASN A 134 -18.69 -3.04 3.89
CA ASN A 134 -19.85 -2.53 4.63
C ASN A 134 -19.58 -1.95 6.03
N ARG A 135 -18.46 -1.25 6.24
CA ARG A 135 -18.21 -0.50 7.50
C ARG A 135 -18.13 -1.40 8.74
N GLY A 136 -17.72 -2.67 8.60
CA GLY A 136 -17.65 -3.63 9.71
C GLY A 136 -16.82 -3.14 10.91
N LEU A 137 -15.75 -2.37 10.67
CA LEU A 137 -15.01 -1.70 11.73
C LEU A 137 -15.83 -0.61 12.44
N CYS A 138 -16.59 0.19 11.71
CA CYS A 138 -17.42 1.26 12.30
C CYS A 138 -18.56 0.67 13.13
N LEU A 139 -19.19 -0.39 12.63
CA LEU A 139 -20.28 -1.12 13.29
C LEU A 139 -19.81 -1.91 14.52
N ALA A 140 -18.50 -2.05 14.72
CA ALA A 140 -17.92 -2.61 15.93
C ALA A 140 -18.30 -1.82 17.20
N CYS A 141 -18.47 -0.52 17.03
CA CYS A 141 -18.75 0.45 18.10
C CYS A 141 -20.11 1.12 17.91
N HIS A 142 -20.51 1.35 16.67
CA HIS A 142 -21.82 1.91 16.30
C HIS A 142 -22.78 0.79 15.89
N ALA A 143 -23.02 -0.15 16.81
CA ALA A 143 -24.17 -1.03 16.71
C ALA A 143 -25.41 -0.11 16.70
N ARG A 144 -26.24 -0.25 15.66
CA ARG A 144 -27.40 0.62 15.43
C ARG A 144 -28.29 0.76 16.66
#